data_AF-A0A524FE03-F1
#
_entry.id   AF-A0A524FE03-F1
#
_cell.length_a   1.000
_cell.length_b   1.000
_cell.length_c   1.000
_cell.angle_alpha   90.00
_cell.angle_beta   90.00
_cell.angle_gamma   90.00
#
_symmetry.space_group_name_H-M   'P 1'
#
loop_
_entity.id
_entity.type
_entity.pdbx_description
1 polymer ?
#
loop_
_entity_poly.entity_id
_entity_poly.type
_entity_poly.pdbx_seq_one_letter_code
_entity_poly.pdbx_strand_id
1 'polypeptide(L)'
;MKKIPKKNELRFNIRNPQEVARRVKTLIGVFQSATGRKKEEVIKIFKDKGLWSEVSENEKNFLLSPEEDSRFIALQLGWRAEAVYILLWALNYFNFSELPKDETNLDKIKELLKADDFYSKIDSDNVQLRDPEEIRDMFERVYKINWELRDAQINDKELPAGYHPSIIYEWHYALEWVIKENEEWDYIAVDT
;
A
#
# COMPACT_ATOMS: atom_id res chain seq x y z
N MET A 1 -2.28 11.14 -27.28
CA MET A 1 -3.19 11.37 -26.14
C MET A 1 -3.98 10.10 -25.87
N LYS A 2 -3.57 9.28 -24.89
CA LYS A 2 -4.44 8.21 -24.38
C LYS A 2 -5.57 8.88 -23.60
N LYS A 3 -6.82 8.57 -23.96
CA LYS A 3 -8.02 9.11 -23.31
C LYS A 3 -8.08 8.58 -21.89
N ILE A 4 -8.38 9.46 -20.92
CA ILE A 4 -8.87 9.08 -19.60
C ILE A 4 -10.05 8.11 -19.85
N PRO A 5 -10.02 6.86 -19.34
CA PRO A 5 -11.11 5.93 -19.56
C PRO A 5 -12.40 6.55 -19.05
N LYS A 6 -13.47 6.47 -19.85
CA LYS A 6 -14.80 6.94 -19.42
C LYS A 6 -15.21 6.16 -18.18
N LYS A 7 -15.90 6.84 -17.25
CA LYS A 7 -16.48 6.33 -15.97
C LYS A 7 -17.21 4.97 -16.03
N ASN A 8 -17.51 4.44 -17.22
CA ASN A 8 -18.28 3.21 -17.44
C ASN A 8 -17.45 1.96 -17.81
N GLU A 9 -16.11 2.02 -17.87
CA GLU A 9 -15.28 0.86 -18.25
C GLU A 9 -14.49 0.21 -17.11
N LEU A 10 -14.34 0.89 -15.96
CA LEU A 10 -13.69 0.30 -14.77
C LEU A 10 -14.72 -0.49 -13.97
N ARG A 11 -14.64 -1.81 -14.01
CA ARG A 11 -15.38 -2.68 -13.10
C ARG A 11 -14.64 -2.71 -11.76
N PHE A 12 -15.18 -1.98 -10.78
CA PHE A 12 -14.72 -2.06 -9.40
C PHE A 12 -15.26 -3.35 -8.78
N ASN A 13 -14.38 -4.29 -8.48
CA ASN A 13 -14.70 -5.46 -7.68
C ASN A 13 -13.90 -5.40 -6.38
N ILE A 14 -14.50 -4.73 -5.39
CA ILE A 14 -13.84 -4.40 -4.14
C ILE A 14 -13.62 -5.68 -3.33
N ARG A 15 -12.38 -5.89 -2.88
CA ARG A 15 -11.97 -7.03 -2.04
C ARG A 15 -12.73 -7.11 -0.74
N ASN A 16 -12.77 -8.31 -0.18
CA ASN A 16 -13.33 -8.55 1.13
C ASN A 16 -12.50 -7.81 2.23
N PRO A 17 -13.14 -7.11 3.19
CA PRO A 17 -12.44 -6.44 4.28
C PRO A 17 -11.39 -7.30 5.01
N GLN A 18 -11.67 -8.59 5.25
CA GLN A 18 -10.73 -9.51 5.91
C GLN A 18 -9.44 -9.70 5.11
N GLU A 19 -9.51 -9.78 3.78
CA GLU A 19 -8.34 -9.90 2.90
C GLU A 19 -7.48 -8.64 2.97
N VAL A 20 -8.12 -7.47 2.94
CA VAL A 20 -7.44 -6.19 3.08
C VAL A 20 -6.73 -6.10 4.43
N ALA A 21 -7.37 -6.52 5.52
CA ALA A 21 -6.76 -6.53 6.85
C ALA A 21 -5.58 -7.50 6.96
N ARG A 22 -5.69 -8.70 6.37
CA ARG A 22 -4.60 -9.67 6.31
C ARG A 22 -3.42 -9.11 5.52
N ARG A 23 -3.68 -8.45 4.39
CA ARG A 23 -2.66 -7.77 3.59
C ARG A 23 -1.94 -6.66 4.37
N VAL A 24 -2.69 -5.83 5.10
CA VAL A 24 -2.11 -4.80 5.96
C VAL A 24 -1.16 -5.41 6.99
N LYS A 25 -1.57 -6.49 7.68
CA LYS A 25 -0.71 -7.18 8.65
C LYS A 25 0.58 -7.71 8.01
N THR A 26 0.49 -8.28 6.81
CA THR A 26 1.65 -8.76 6.07
C THR A 26 2.58 -7.62 5.67
N LEU A 27 2.04 -6.52 5.13
CA LEU A 27 2.84 -5.35 4.76
C LEU A 27 3.53 -4.70 5.97
N ILE A 28 2.88 -4.67 7.14
CA ILE A 28 3.50 -4.18 8.39
C ILE A 28 4.72 -5.03 8.75
N GLY A 29 4.59 -6.37 8.74
CA GLY A 29 5.71 -7.24 9.07
C GLY A 29 6.88 -7.10 8.08
N VAL A 30 6.58 -7.00 6.79
CA VAL A 30 7.58 -6.76 5.74
C VAL A 30 8.27 -5.40 5.94
N PHE A 31 7.51 -4.35 6.20
CA PHE A 31 8.02 -3.01 6.51
C PHE A 31 8.93 -3.00 7.75
N GLN A 32 8.50 -3.67 8.83
CA GLN A 32 9.31 -3.80 10.04
C GLN A 32 10.63 -4.50 9.75
N SER A 33 10.62 -5.55 8.93
CA SER A 33 11.85 -6.22 8.53
C SER A 33 12.76 -5.31 7.69
N ALA A 34 12.18 -4.62 6.71
CA ALA A 34 12.89 -3.65 5.87
C ALA A 34 13.50 -2.47 6.66
N THR A 35 13.00 -2.20 7.87
CA THR A 35 13.45 -1.10 8.73
C THR A 35 14.21 -1.55 9.99
N GLY A 36 14.56 -2.83 10.10
CA GLY A 36 15.53 -3.31 11.09
C GLY A 36 15.09 -4.48 11.97
N ARG A 37 13.84 -4.96 11.87
CA ARG A 37 13.44 -6.21 12.53
C ARG A 37 14.03 -7.41 11.80
N LYS A 38 14.50 -8.42 12.54
CA LYS A 38 15.09 -9.63 11.92
C LYS A 38 14.06 -10.36 11.05
N LYS A 39 14.47 -10.75 9.85
CA LYS A 39 13.62 -11.49 8.90
C LYS A 39 13.06 -12.78 9.50
N GLU A 40 13.87 -13.52 10.27
CA GLU A 40 13.46 -14.78 10.89
C GLU A 40 12.34 -14.59 11.92
N GLU A 41 12.37 -13.48 12.66
CA GLU A 41 11.31 -13.14 13.62
C GLU A 41 10.00 -12.84 12.91
N VAL A 42 10.06 -12.08 11.81
CA VAL A 42 8.88 -11.77 10.98
C VAL A 42 8.31 -13.03 10.32
N ILE A 43 9.16 -13.90 9.74
CA ILE A 43 8.75 -15.18 9.17
C ILE A 43 8.06 -16.05 10.23
N LYS A 44 8.62 -16.13 11.44
CA LYS A 44 8.02 -16.88 12.54
C LYS A 44 6.63 -16.34 12.89
N ILE A 45 6.50 -15.02 13.05
CA ILE A 45 5.21 -14.36 13.33
C ILE A 45 4.19 -14.67 12.23
N PHE A 46 4.59 -14.62 10.96
CA PHE A 46 3.69 -14.93 9.85
C PHE A 46 3.23 -16.38 9.84
N LYS A 47 4.12 -17.34 10.14
CA LYS A 47 3.76 -18.75 10.24
C LYS A 47 2.82 -19.01 11.43
N ASP A 48 3.18 -18.50 12.61
CA ASP A 48 2.40 -18.68 13.85
C ASP A 48 0.99 -18.10 13.75
N LYS A 49 0.80 -17.04 12.95
CA LYS A 49 -0.49 -16.37 12.74
C LYS A 49 -1.22 -16.78 11.46
N GLY A 50 -0.69 -17.75 10.70
CA GLY A 50 -1.29 -18.20 9.45
C GLY A 50 -1.35 -17.09 8.37
N LEU A 51 -0.41 -16.15 8.40
CA LEU A 51 -0.28 -15.07 7.40
C LEU A 51 0.72 -15.42 6.29
N TRP A 52 1.51 -16.50 6.44
CA TRP A 52 2.55 -16.86 5.46
C TRP A 52 1.99 -17.09 4.05
N SER A 53 0.74 -17.54 3.92
CA SER A 53 0.06 -17.70 2.63
C SER A 53 -0.22 -16.38 1.92
N GLU A 54 -0.31 -15.27 2.67
CA GLU A 54 -0.61 -13.91 2.16
C GLU A 54 0.65 -13.15 1.73
N VAL A 55 1.83 -13.69 2.03
CA VAL A 55 3.11 -13.09 1.67
C VAL A 55 3.31 -13.28 0.18
N SER A 56 3.47 -12.17 -0.53
CA SER A 56 3.67 -12.17 -1.97
C SER A 56 5.01 -12.82 -2.34
N GLU A 57 5.21 -13.17 -3.61
CA GLU A 57 6.44 -13.84 -4.01
C GLU A 57 7.64 -12.91 -3.88
N ASN A 58 7.47 -11.62 -4.22
CA ASN A 58 8.51 -10.60 -4.01
C ASN A 58 8.85 -10.43 -2.53
N GLU A 59 7.86 -10.49 -1.64
CA GLU A 59 8.06 -10.39 -0.20
C GLU A 59 8.73 -11.63 0.39
N LYS A 60 8.37 -12.83 -0.09
CA LYS A 60 9.07 -14.08 0.28
C LYS A 60 10.53 -14.02 -0.15
N ASN A 61 10.80 -13.57 -1.37
CA ASN A 61 12.16 -13.40 -1.88
C ASN A 61 12.96 -12.44 -0.97
N PHE A 62 12.37 -11.32 -0.56
CA PHE A 62 13.01 -10.41 0.38
C PHE A 62 13.26 -11.05 1.77
N LEU A 63 12.25 -11.70 2.35
CA LEU A 63 12.34 -12.27 3.70
C LEU A 63 13.29 -13.47 3.77
N LEU A 64 13.47 -14.20 2.67
CA LEU A 64 14.34 -15.38 2.60
C LEU A 64 15.75 -15.06 2.11
N SER A 65 16.00 -13.86 1.56
CA SER A 65 17.33 -13.47 1.09
C SER A 65 18.26 -13.08 2.24
N PRO A 66 19.58 -13.25 2.07
CA PRO A 66 20.57 -12.64 2.94
C PRO A 66 20.37 -11.12 3.07
N GLU A 67 20.78 -10.55 4.20
CA GLU A 67 20.64 -9.11 4.46
C GLU A 67 21.39 -8.25 3.43
N GLU A 68 22.63 -8.65 3.10
CA GLU A 68 23.51 -7.92 2.20
C GLU A 68 22.91 -7.71 0.81
N ASP A 69 22.18 -8.72 0.31
CA ASP A 69 21.56 -8.75 -1.00
C ASP A 69 20.25 -7.94 -1.07
N SER A 70 19.72 -7.54 0.08
CA SER A 70 18.36 -7.00 0.19
C SER A 70 18.28 -5.50 0.47
N ARG A 71 19.41 -4.80 0.63
CA ARG A 71 19.42 -3.37 1.01
C ARG A 71 18.61 -2.46 0.08
N PHE A 72 18.73 -2.63 -1.23
CA PHE A 72 17.94 -1.84 -2.19
C PHE A 72 16.45 -2.19 -2.11
N ILE A 73 16.14 -3.48 -1.95
CA ILE A 73 14.76 -3.97 -1.81
C ILE A 73 14.14 -3.43 -0.51
N ALA A 74 14.90 -3.40 0.60
CA ALA A 74 14.46 -2.85 1.87
C ALA A 74 14.09 -1.35 1.75
N LEU A 75 14.87 -0.57 0.98
CA LEU A 75 14.52 0.84 0.73
C LEU A 75 13.19 0.98 -0.02
N GLN A 76 12.94 0.15 -1.04
CA GLN A 76 11.67 0.13 -1.75
C GLN A 76 10.52 -0.31 -0.82
N LEU A 77 10.75 -1.35 -0.02
CA LEU A 77 9.76 -1.84 0.94
C LEU A 77 9.48 -0.85 2.08
N GLY A 78 10.39 0.08 2.36
CA GLY A 78 10.14 1.20 3.27
C GLY A 78 8.98 2.09 2.83
N TRP A 79 8.73 2.20 1.52
CA TRP A 79 7.59 2.95 0.98
C TRP A 79 6.26 2.22 1.18
N ARG A 80 6.26 0.91 1.48
CA ARG A 80 5.03 0.16 1.79
C ARG A 80 4.30 0.71 3.02
N ALA A 81 4.94 1.53 3.86
CA ALA A 81 4.25 2.28 4.90
C ALA A 81 3.12 3.17 4.34
N GLU A 82 3.29 3.74 3.14
CA GLU A 82 2.25 4.53 2.47
C GLU A 82 1.09 3.66 1.97
N ALA A 83 1.42 2.50 1.40
CA ALA A 83 0.42 1.49 1.06
C ALA A 83 -0.38 1.05 2.29
N VAL A 84 0.30 0.74 3.41
CA VAL A 84 -0.34 0.40 4.68
C VAL A 84 -1.27 1.52 5.15
N TYR A 85 -0.83 2.77 5.05
CA TYR A 85 -1.62 3.91 5.51
C TYR A 85 -2.93 4.06 4.76
N ILE A 86 -2.91 4.00 3.42
CA ILE A 86 -4.14 4.10 2.63
C ILE A 86 -5.06 2.88 2.81
N LEU A 87 -4.50 1.68 3.02
CA LEU A 87 -5.30 0.49 3.30
C LEU A 87 -5.96 0.56 4.69
N LEU A 88 -5.28 1.13 5.68
CA LEU A 88 -5.89 1.38 6.99
C LEU A 88 -7.00 2.44 6.93
N TRP A 89 -6.86 3.45 6.07
CA TRP A 89 -7.95 4.38 5.77
C TRP A 89 -9.14 3.68 5.11
N ALA A 90 -8.89 2.77 4.18
CA ALA A 90 -9.92 1.94 3.55
C ALA A 90 -10.62 1.03 4.55
N LEU A 91 -9.95 0.61 5.63
CA LEU A 91 -10.50 -0.21 6.73
C LEU A 91 -11.12 0.61 7.87
N ASN A 92 -11.33 1.93 7.72
CA ASN A 92 -11.82 2.84 8.76
C ASN A 92 -10.94 2.97 10.02
N TYR A 93 -9.68 2.51 9.99
CA TYR A 93 -8.75 2.67 11.13
C TYR A 93 -8.18 4.09 11.22
N PHE A 94 -8.09 4.80 10.10
CA PHE A 94 -7.61 6.18 10.04
C PHE A 94 -8.50 7.06 9.16
N ASN A 95 -8.59 8.33 9.53
CA ASN A 95 -9.12 9.40 8.71
C ASN A 95 -8.01 10.42 8.47
N PHE A 96 -7.93 10.95 7.25
CA PHE A 96 -7.11 12.11 6.95
C PHE A 96 -7.97 13.19 6.29
N SER A 97 -7.74 14.45 6.66
CA SER A 97 -8.47 15.60 6.14
C SER A 97 -8.01 16.02 4.75
N GLU A 98 -6.78 15.66 4.37
CA GLU A 98 -6.16 15.99 3.08
C GLU A 98 -5.29 14.82 2.60
N LEU A 99 -5.06 14.73 1.28
CA LEU A 99 -4.04 13.84 0.74
C LEU A 99 -2.67 14.24 1.30
N PRO A 100 -1.76 13.28 1.55
CA PRO A 100 -0.41 13.58 2.01
C PRO A 100 0.31 14.43 0.96
N LYS A 101 0.72 15.61 1.41
CA LYS A 101 1.47 16.57 0.58
C LYS A 101 2.98 16.41 0.73
N ASP A 102 3.42 15.79 1.82
CA ASP A 102 4.82 15.63 2.20
C ASP A 102 5.08 14.37 3.03
N GLU A 103 6.36 14.10 3.30
CA GLU A 103 6.83 12.97 4.10
C GLU A 103 6.63 13.15 5.62
N THR A 104 6.18 14.32 6.10
CA THR A 104 6.07 14.59 7.55
C THR A 104 5.00 13.72 8.21
N ASN A 105 3.92 13.41 7.49
CA ASN A 105 2.92 12.45 7.95
C ASN A 105 3.46 11.00 7.92
N LEU A 106 4.36 10.72 6.97
CA LEU A 106 4.94 9.40 6.76
C LEU A 106 5.84 8.99 7.93
N ASP A 107 6.64 9.89 8.49
CA ASP A 107 7.49 9.56 9.64
C ASP A 107 6.68 9.13 10.85
N LYS A 108 5.57 9.82 11.14
CA LYS A 108 4.67 9.45 12.24
C LYS A 108 4.06 8.06 12.04
N ILE A 109 3.63 7.76 10.81
CA ILE A 109 3.08 6.45 10.47
C ILE A 109 4.18 5.39 10.59
N LYS A 110 5.35 5.62 10.02
CA LYS A 110 6.49 4.69 10.10
C LYS A 110 6.83 4.34 11.54
N GLU A 111 6.89 5.33 12.43
CA GLU A 111 7.13 5.09 13.86
C GLU A 111 6.02 4.26 14.51
N LEU A 112 4.76 4.53 14.15
CA LEU A 112 3.63 3.71 14.62
C LEU A 112 3.71 2.27 14.11
N LEU A 113 4.07 2.06 12.83
CA LEU A 113 4.17 0.73 12.22
C LEU A 113 5.36 -0.07 12.76
N LYS A 114 6.42 0.59 13.26
CA LYS A 114 7.54 -0.07 13.93
C LYS A 114 7.16 -0.67 15.28
N ALA A 115 6.07 -0.24 15.90
CA ALA A 115 5.65 -0.77 17.20
C ALA A 115 5.33 -2.27 17.10
N ASP A 116 5.90 -3.05 18.03
CA ASP A 116 5.86 -4.50 17.98
C ASP A 116 4.43 -5.07 17.99
N ASP A 117 3.52 -4.38 18.65
CA ASP A 117 2.12 -4.78 18.83
C ASP A 117 1.20 -4.25 17.72
N PHE A 118 1.67 -3.38 16.82
CA PHE A 118 0.77 -2.67 15.91
C PHE A 118 -0.03 -3.60 14.99
N TYR A 119 0.60 -4.64 14.44
CA TYR A 119 -0.11 -5.62 13.63
C TYR A 119 -1.21 -6.36 14.42
N SER A 120 -1.13 -6.43 15.76
CA SER A 120 -2.14 -7.07 16.62
C SER A 120 -3.32 -6.15 16.95
N LYS A 121 -3.17 -4.84 16.73
CA LYS A 121 -4.24 -3.85 16.89
C LYS A 121 -5.30 -3.91 15.79
N ILE A 122 -5.00 -4.60 14.68
CA ILE A 122 -5.92 -4.81 13.57
C ILE A 122 -6.75 -6.06 13.88
N ASP A 123 -8.00 -5.87 14.27
CA ASP A 123 -8.95 -6.96 14.51
C ASP A 123 -9.50 -7.47 13.18
N SER A 124 -8.82 -8.45 12.57
CA SER A 124 -9.20 -9.01 11.27
C SER A 124 -10.62 -9.55 11.22
N ASP A 125 -11.18 -10.00 12.34
CA ASP A 125 -12.48 -10.69 12.34
C ASP A 125 -13.64 -9.70 12.28
N ASN A 126 -13.45 -8.48 12.80
CA ASN A 126 -14.48 -7.44 12.87
C ASN A 126 -14.16 -6.19 12.01
N VAL A 127 -13.22 -6.27 11.07
CA VAL A 127 -12.93 -5.12 10.20
C VAL A 127 -14.09 -4.82 9.25
N GLN A 128 -14.26 -3.54 8.92
CA GLN A 128 -15.18 -3.08 7.91
C GLN A 128 -14.47 -2.18 6.93
N LEU A 129 -14.76 -2.36 5.65
CA LEU A 129 -14.36 -1.38 4.66
C LEU A 129 -15.18 -0.09 4.83
N ARG A 130 -14.53 1.02 4.47
CA ARG A 130 -15.17 2.28 4.20
C ARG A 130 -16.19 2.11 3.07
N ASP A 131 -17.13 3.05 2.96
CA ASP A 131 -18.13 3.03 1.91
C ASP A 131 -17.48 2.83 0.52
N PRO A 132 -18.01 1.91 -0.32
CA PRO A 132 -17.49 1.65 -1.65
C PRO A 132 -17.33 2.89 -2.53
N GLU A 133 -18.24 3.86 -2.44
CA GLU A 133 -18.15 5.10 -3.23
C GLU A 133 -17.05 6.01 -2.68
N GLU A 134 -16.82 6.07 -1.36
CA GLU A 134 -15.67 6.79 -0.80
C GLU A 134 -14.34 6.20 -1.29
N ILE A 135 -14.22 4.87 -1.33
CA ILE A 135 -13.02 4.18 -1.84
C ILE A 135 -12.82 4.49 -3.32
N ARG A 136 -13.90 4.44 -4.11
CA ARG A 136 -13.85 4.79 -5.55
C ARG A 136 -13.44 6.25 -5.76
N ASP A 137 -14.03 7.19 -5.03
CA ASP A 137 -13.71 8.61 -5.13
C ASP A 137 -12.23 8.88 -4.79
N MET A 138 -11.71 8.20 -3.76
CA MET A 138 -10.29 8.27 -3.41
C MET A 138 -9.41 7.69 -4.51
N PHE A 139 -9.78 6.53 -5.06
CA PHE A 139 -9.08 5.92 -6.17
C PHE A 139 -9.02 6.86 -7.39
N GLU A 140 -10.16 7.39 -7.84
CA GLU A 140 -10.22 8.29 -9.00
C GLU A 140 -9.36 9.55 -8.78
N ARG A 141 -9.36 10.09 -7.56
CA ARG A 141 -8.53 11.23 -7.19
C ARG A 141 -7.04 10.91 -7.27
N VAL A 142 -6.61 9.80 -6.68
CA VAL A 142 -5.20 9.37 -6.68
C VAL A 142 -4.74 8.99 -8.09
N TYR A 143 -5.58 8.29 -8.86
CA TYR A 143 -5.34 7.98 -10.27
C TYR A 143 -5.07 9.24 -11.09
N LYS A 144 -5.93 10.26 -10.96
CA LYS A 144 -5.77 11.53 -11.68
C LYS A 144 -4.45 12.21 -11.33
N ILE A 145 -4.10 12.29 -10.04
CA ILE A 145 -2.84 12.91 -9.60
C ILE A 145 -1.64 12.11 -10.14
N ASN A 146 -1.69 10.78 -10.07
CA ASN A 146 -0.63 9.92 -10.60
C ASN A 146 -0.44 10.15 -12.11
N TRP A 147 -1.54 10.28 -12.86
CA TRP A 147 -1.50 10.60 -14.28
C TRP A 147 -0.90 11.99 -14.55
N GLU A 148 -1.29 13.02 -13.80
CA GLU A 148 -0.73 14.38 -13.94
C GLU A 148 0.79 14.40 -13.65
N LEU A 149 1.24 13.68 -12.62
CA LEU A 149 2.66 13.54 -12.29
C LEU A 149 3.42 12.83 -13.42
N ARG A 150 2.86 11.75 -13.97
CA ARG A 150 3.45 11.01 -15.09
C ARG A 150 3.50 11.84 -16.38
N ASP A 151 2.43 12.56 -16.70
CA ASP A 151 2.41 13.46 -17.86
C ASP A 151 3.48 14.55 -17.72
N ALA A 152 3.62 15.14 -16.53
CA ALA A 152 4.65 16.14 -16.28
C ALA A 152 6.07 15.57 -16.46
N GLN A 153 6.33 14.36 -15.93
CA GLN A 153 7.61 13.68 -16.09
C GLN A 153 7.92 13.33 -17.56
N ILE A 154 6.95 12.81 -18.31
CA ILE A 154 7.14 12.39 -19.71
C ILE A 154 7.35 13.59 -20.64
N ASN A 155 6.71 14.73 -20.35
CA ASN A 155 6.76 15.91 -21.18
C ASN A 155 7.70 17.01 -20.63
N ASP A 156 8.60 16.67 -19.69
CA ASP A 156 9.55 17.60 -19.06
C ASP A 156 8.90 18.90 -18.54
N LYS A 157 7.70 18.78 -17.94
CA LYS A 157 6.99 19.90 -17.30
C LYS A 157 7.27 19.93 -15.81
N GLU A 158 7.00 21.07 -15.19
CA GLU A 158 7.02 21.18 -13.73
C GLU A 158 6.00 20.23 -13.11
N LEU A 159 6.43 19.50 -12.07
CA LEU A 159 5.55 18.59 -11.35
C LEU A 159 4.44 19.38 -10.64
N PRO A 160 3.19 18.88 -10.62
CA PRO A 160 2.13 19.43 -9.79
C PRO A 160 2.61 19.66 -8.35
N ALA A 161 2.55 20.90 -7.88
CA ALA A 161 3.02 21.26 -6.55
C ALA A 161 2.19 20.55 -5.46
N GLY A 162 2.86 20.15 -4.38
CA GLY A 162 2.21 19.58 -3.19
C GLY A 162 1.89 18.09 -3.26
N TYR A 163 2.51 17.33 -4.18
CA TYR A 163 2.42 15.87 -4.20
C TYR A 163 3.80 15.23 -4.36
N HIS A 164 4.07 14.21 -3.55
CA HIS A 164 5.29 13.40 -3.68
C HIS A 164 5.02 12.18 -4.59
N PRO A 165 5.74 12.02 -5.72
CA PRO A 165 5.46 10.95 -6.69
C PRO A 165 5.43 9.53 -6.09
N SER A 166 6.38 9.20 -5.22
CA SER A 166 6.45 7.86 -4.61
C SER A 166 5.27 7.59 -3.66
N ILE A 167 4.75 8.62 -2.98
CA ILE A 167 3.60 8.47 -2.08
C ILE A 167 2.36 8.19 -2.91
N ILE A 168 2.12 9.02 -3.93
CA ILE A 168 0.97 8.86 -4.83
C ILE A 168 1.02 7.50 -5.54
N TYR A 169 2.21 7.04 -5.93
CA TYR A 169 2.37 5.72 -6.52
C TYR A 169 1.94 4.58 -5.58
N GLU A 170 2.43 4.56 -4.34
CA GLU A 170 2.05 3.51 -3.37
C GLU A 170 0.56 3.55 -3.03
N TRP A 171 -0.02 4.76 -2.94
CA TRP A 171 -1.45 4.93 -2.73
C TRP A 171 -2.26 4.39 -3.90
N HIS A 172 -1.85 4.74 -5.12
CA HIS A 172 -2.50 4.27 -6.33
C HIS A 172 -2.43 2.74 -6.41
N TYR A 173 -1.24 2.18 -6.22
CA TYR A 173 -1.02 0.73 -6.23
C TYR A 173 -1.92 0.00 -5.22
N ALA A 174 -1.98 0.49 -3.98
CA ALA A 174 -2.77 -0.13 -2.93
C ALA A 174 -4.29 0.00 -3.17
N LEU A 175 -4.77 1.14 -3.69
CA LEU A 175 -6.18 1.33 -4.02
C LEU A 175 -6.58 0.49 -5.25
N GLU A 176 -5.73 0.47 -6.29
CA GLU A 176 -5.87 -0.40 -7.47
C GLU A 176 -5.98 -1.87 -7.03
N TRP A 177 -5.14 -2.28 -6.07
CA TRP A 177 -5.29 -3.58 -5.43
C TRP A 177 -6.68 -3.72 -4.80
N VAL A 178 -7.09 -2.85 -3.87
CA VAL A 178 -8.40 -2.96 -3.18
C VAL A 178 -9.58 -3.14 -4.15
N ILE A 179 -9.59 -2.46 -5.28
CA ILE A 179 -10.71 -2.48 -6.24
C ILE A 179 -10.70 -3.64 -7.24
N LYS A 180 -9.69 -4.53 -7.18
CA LYS A 180 -9.47 -5.65 -8.12
C LYS A 180 -9.31 -6.99 -7.42
N GLU A 181 -10.39 -7.54 -6.86
CA GLU A 181 -10.38 -8.80 -6.11
C GLU A 181 -9.52 -9.94 -6.71
N ASN A 182 -9.50 -10.10 -8.03
CA ASN A 182 -8.84 -11.23 -8.71
C ASN A 182 -7.36 -10.99 -9.08
N GLU A 183 -6.77 -9.85 -8.73
CA GLU A 183 -5.35 -9.59 -9.00
C GLU A 183 -4.50 -9.74 -7.73
N GLU A 184 -3.46 -10.57 -7.80
CA GLU A 184 -2.50 -10.71 -6.70
C GLU A 184 -1.68 -9.44 -6.50
N TRP A 185 -1.19 -9.23 -5.28
CA TRP A 185 -0.44 -8.02 -4.92
C TRP A 185 0.67 -7.69 -5.92
N ASP A 186 1.57 -8.64 -6.20
CA ASP A 186 2.73 -8.43 -7.07
C ASP A 186 2.38 -8.17 -8.55
N TYR A 187 1.15 -8.44 -8.97
CA TYR A 187 0.71 -8.31 -10.37
C TYR A 187 -0.16 -7.08 -10.64
N ILE A 188 -0.34 -6.21 -9.66
CA ILE A 188 -1.05 -4.95 -9.85
C ILE A 188 -0.28 -4.05 -10.82
N ALA A 189 -0.94 -3.77 -11.95
CA ALA A 189 -0.45 -2.83 -12.94
C ALA A 189 -0.97 -1.43 -12.61
N VAL A 190 -0.05 -0.49 -12.37
CA VAL A 190 -0.36 0.94 -12.21
C VAL A 190 -0.19 1.60 -13.57
N ASP A 191 -1.14 1.32 -14.46
CA ASP A 191 -1.14 1.86 -15.83
C ASP A 191 -1.70 3.30 -15.82
N THR A 192 -0.80 4.27 -15.97
CA THR A 192 -1.13 5.70 -16.21
C THR A 192 -0.27 6.29 -17.30
#